data_AF-A0A9Q2FI47-F1
#
_entry.id   AF-A0A9Q2FI47-F1
#
_cell.length_a   1.000
_cell.length_b   1.000
_cell.length_c   1.000
_cell.angle_alpha   90.00
_cell.angle_beta   90.00
_cell.angle_gamma   90.00
#
_symmetry.space_group_name_H-M   'P 1'
#
loop_
_entity.id
_entity.type
_entity.pdbx_description
1 polymer ?
#
loop_
_entity_poly.entity_id
_entity_poly.type
_entity_poly.pdbx_seq_one_letter_code
_entity_poly.pdbx_strand_id
1 'polypeptide(L)'
;MKKEIVKNILLTPIECKKGYKSIILENNIIKTSQKYYSTADEDMSDIAIGFYEILYNELLNNAYILAGDRIKDENFAGDTINTFNTIANIILKDKSKEHRSPIEFWPEYLKKYEKNYSCLANFWLIPTKHGRRSPKLNRYDAVEIYLSEVGRRIKLKEDYFNNFTSLEEFLDIHYLSLETIDTELLYEFYRKKDINKGPNVVNEIEKMIELRAEKMSQDEIMCNKLYEYFMKLNIIK
;
A
#
# COMPACT_ATOMS: atom_id res chain seq x y z
N MET A 1 -15.25 -12.00 -15.73
CA MET A 1 -14.25 -13.02 -15.34
C MET A 1 -12.86 -12.41 -15.15
N LYS A 2 -12.24 -11.78 -16.17
CA LYS A 2 -10.91 -11.14 -16.05
C LYS A 2 -10.81 -10.12 -14.92
N LYS A 3 -11.76 -9.18 -14.86
CA LYS A 3 -11.86 -8.14 -13.82
C LYS A 3 -11.88 -8.74 -12.40
N GLU A 4 -12.72 -9.74 -12.19
CA GLU A 4 -12.85 -10.44 -10.91
C GLU A 4 -11.55 -11.15 -10.49
N ILE A 5 -10.87 -11.81 -11.44
CA ILE A 5 -9.57 -12.45 -11.18
C ILE A 5 -8.53 -11.41 -10.74
N VAL A 6 -8.44 -10.29 -11.47
CA VAL A 6 -7.50 -9.21 -11.13
C VAL A 6 -7.82 -8.59 -9.77
N LYS A 7 -9.09 -8.27 -9.49
CA LYS A 7 -9.53 -7.74 -8.18
C LYS A 7 -9.11 -8.68 -7.05
N ASN A 8 -9.38 -9.99 -7.20
CA ASN A 8 -9.03 -10.97 -6.17
C ASN A 8 -7.52 -11.10 -5.95
N ILE A 9 -6.70 -11.08 -7.00
CA ILE A 9 -5.23 -11.12 -6.87
C ILE A 9 -4.71 -9.84 -6.19
N LEU A 10 -5.24 -8.67 -6.55
CA LEU A 10 -4.85 -7.39 -5.94
C LEU A 10 -5.13 -7.36 -4.42
N LEU A 11 -6.18 -8.06 -3.99
CA LEU A 11 -6.59 -8.19 -2.58
C LEU A 11 -5.97 -9.39 -1.87
N THR A 12 -5.24 -10.25 -2.59
CA THR A 12 -4.63 -11.44 -1.99
C THR A 12 -3.46 -11.02 -1.09
N PRO A 13 -3.40 -11.51 0.16
CA PRO A 13 -2.27 -11.25 1.05
C PRO A 13 -0.94 -11.70 0.44
N ILE A 14 0.11 -10.93 0.73
CA ILE A 14 1.48 -11.19 0.29
C ILE A 14 2.32 -11.58 1.50
N GLU A 15 3.14 -12.61 1.33
CA GLU A 15 4.19 -12.96 2.27
C GLU A 15 5.55 -12.88 1.56
N CYS A 16 6.43 -12.02 2.07
CA CYS A 16 7.76 -11.84 1.48
C CYS A 16 8.84 -12.54 2.29
N LYS A 17 9.63 -13.39 1.63
CA LYS A 17 10.85 -13.98 2.19
C LYS A 17 11.93 -14.08 1.14
N LYS A 18 13.14 -13.58 1.44
CA LYS A 18 14.30 -13.66 0.53
C LYS A 18 14.68 -15.08 0.10
N GLY A 19 14.28 -16.10 0.86
CA GLY A 19 14.54 -17.50 0.53
C GLY A 19 13.61 -18.12 -0.52
N TYR A 20 12.52 -17.43 -0.91
CA TYR A 20 11.66 -17.91 -1.99
C TYR A 20 12.38 -17.83 -3.34
N LYS A 21 12.14 -18.84 -4.20
CA LYS A 21 12.80 -18.96 -5.52
C LYS A 21 11.93 -18.51 -6.68
N SER A 22 10.62 -18.40 -6.44
CA SER A 22 9.61 -18.07 -7.44
C SER A 22 8.41 -17.47 -6.74
N ILE A 23 7.65 -16.67 -7.48
CA ILE A 23 6.36 -16.15 -7.03
C ILE A 23 5.32 -17.26 -7.21
N ILE A 24 4.59 -17.60 -6.15
CA ILE A 24 3.53 -18.63 -6.19
C ILE A 24 2.30 -18.17 -5.40
N LEU A 25 1.13 -18.66 -5.81
CA LEU A 25 -0.11 -18.55 -5.04
C LEU A 25 -0.37 -19.87 -4.31
N GLU A 26 -0.31 -19.86 -2.98
CA GLU A 26 -0.55 -21.04 -2.14
C GLU A 26 -1.42 -20.66 -0.96
N ASN A 27 -2.48 -21.44 -0.69
CA ASN A 27 -3.41 -21.21 0.42
C ASN A 27 -3.98 -19.77 0.47
N ASN A 28 -4.30 -19.20 -0.70
CA ASN A 28 -4.75 -17.81 -0.85
C ASN A 28 -3.76 -16.76 -0.32
N ILE A 29 -2.46 -17.06 -0.40
CA ILE A 29 -1.37 -16.12 -0.08
C ILE A 29 -0.39 -16.14 -1.26
N ILE A 30 0.00 -14.96 -1.71
CA ILE A 30 1.08 -14.80 -2.69
C ILE A 30 2.40 -14.84 -1.93
N LYS A 31 3.19 -15.87 -2.19
CA LYS A 31 4.55 -16.00 -1.65
C LYS A 31 5.54 -15.49 -2.68
N THR A 32 6.42 -14.60 -2.26
CA THR A 32 7.31 -13.87 -3.17
C THR A 32 8.67 -13.59 -2.54
N SER A 33 9.70 -13.57 -3.38
CA SER A 33 11.04 -13.15 -2.97
C SER A 33 11.17 -11.63 -2.97
N GLN A 34 12.37 -11.16 -2.64
CA GLN A 34 12.73 -9.76 -2.73
C GLN A 34 14.17 -9.64 -3.20
N LYS A 35 14.35 -8.97 -4.33
CA LYS A 35 15.65 -8.54 -4.83
C LYS A 35 16.19 -7.32 -4.08
N TYR A 36 15.31 -6.43 -3.61
CA TYR A 36 15.71 -5.24 -2.85
C TYR A 36 16.57 -5.61 -1.62
N TYR A 37 17.70 -4.94 -1.44
CA TYR A 37 18.76 -5.36 -0.52
C TYR A 37 18.36 -5.38 0.96
N SER A 38 17.35 -4.60 1.37
CA SER A 38 16.89 -4.46 2.76
C SER A 38 16.29 -5.76 3.33
N THR A 39 15.88 -5.75 4.61
CA THR A 39 15.01 -6.78 5.19
C THR A 39 13.81 -7.06 4.28
N ALA A 40 13.36 -8.32 4.26
CA ALA A 40 12.17 -8.70 3.50
C ALA A 40 10.98 -7.83 3.94
N ASP A 41 10.28 -7.31 2.95
CA ASP A 41 9.24 -6.31 3.12
C ASP A 41 8.22 -6.50 1.98
N GLU A 42 6.97 -6.75 2.33
CA GLU A 42 5.94 -7.11 1.36
C GLU A 42 5.74 -6.03 0.29
N ASP A 43 5.84 -4.75 0.67
CA ASP A 43 5.71 -3.60 -0.23
C ASP A 43 6.95 -3.33 -1.10
N MET A 44 8.05 -4.04 -0.87
CA MET A 44 9.25 -4.00 -1.73
C MET A 44 9.59 -5.38 -2.32
N SER A 45 8.65 -6.32 -2.24
CA SER A 45 8.77 -7.65 -2.80
C SER A 45 8.81 -7.65 -4.34
N ASP A 46 9.30 -8.73 -4.94
CA ASP A 46 9.46 -8.80 -6.40
C ASP A 46 8.13 -8.65 -7.15
N ILE A 47 7.02 -9.15 -6.56
CA ILE A 47 5.69 -8.97 -7.15
C ILE A 47 5.23 -7.51 -7.05
N ALA A 48 5.48 -6.85 -5.93
CA ALA A 48 5.12 -5.44 -5.71
C ALA A 48 5.90 -4.52 -6.65
N ILE A 49 7.21 -4.76 -6.83
CA ILE A 49 8.05 -4.01 -7.78
C ILE A 49 7.50 -4.09 -9.20
N GLY A 50 7.21 -5.29 -9.71
CA GLY A 50 6.65 -5.43 -11.06
C GLY A 50 5.24 -4.83 -11.17
N PHE A 51 4.45 -4.88 -10.10
CA PHE A 51 3.16 -4.20 -10.02
C PHE A 51 3.32 -2.67 -10.15
N TYR A 52 4.27 -2.06 -9.46
CA TYR A 52 4.54 -0.63 -9.54
C TYR A 52 5.03 -0.20 -10.93
N GLU A 53 5.88 -1.00 -11.57
CA GLU A 53 6.38 -0.71 -12.92
C GLU A 53 5.28 -0.73 -13.98
N ILE A 54 4.18 -1.45 -13.73
CA ILE A 54 2.97 -1.44 -14.55
C ILE A 54 2.10 -0.23 -14.21
N LEU A 55 1.80 -0.04 -12.92
CA LEU A 55 0.87 0.98 -12.44
C LEU A 55 1.38 2.40 -12.72
N TYR A 56 2.67 2.64 -12.47
CA TYR A 56 3.30 3.96 -12.54
C TYR A 56 4.22 4.11 -13.75
N ASN A 57 4.03 3.30 -14.80
CA ASN A 57 4.91 3.25 -15.97
C ASN A 57 5.20 4.64 -16.58
N GLU A 58 4.16 5.47 -16.71
CA GLU A 58 4.26 6.83 -17.25
C GLU A 58 5.02 7.76 -16.31
N LEU A 59 4.69 7.73 -15.01
CA LEU A 59 5.36 8.51 -13.97
C LEU A 59 6.86 8.15 -13.85
N LEU A 60 7.20 6.89 -14.11
CA LEU A 60 8.57 6.38 -14.11
C LEU A 60 9.31 6.63 -15.42
N ASN A 61 8.66 7.18 -16.46
CA ASN A 61 9.21 7.31 -17.81
C ASN A 61 9.79 5.98 -18.33
N ASN A 62 9.08 4.86 -18.14
CA ASN A 62 9.54 3.50 -18.48
C ASN A 62 10.82 3.05 -17.77
N ALA A 63 11.20 3.69 -16.65
CA ALA A 63 12.33 3.25 -15.85
C ALA A 63 11.95 2.12 -14.88
N TYR A 64 12.92 1.26 -14.59
CA TYR A 64 12.82 0.30 -13.48
C TYR A 64 12.92 1.00 -12.13
N ILE A 65 12.24 0.43 -11.12
CA ILE A 65 12.32 0.90 -9.74
C ILE A 65 13.70 0.61 -9.13
N LEU A 66 14.28 -0.55 -9.47
CA LEU A 66 15.56 -0.99 -8.93
C LEU A 66 16.71 -0.86 -9.94
N ALA A 67 17.85 -0.32 -9.48
CA ALA A 67 19.15 -0.42 -10.13
C ALA A 67 19.97 -1.50 -9.40
N GLY A 68 19.98 -2.72 -9.94
CA GLY A 68 20.51 -3.88 -9.21
C GLY A 68 19.56 -4.29 -8.08
N ASP A 69 20.00 -4.15 -6.84
CA ASP A 69 19.25 -4.45 -5.61
C ASP A 69 18.88 -3.17 -4.81
N ARG A 70 19.13 -1.98 -5.36
CA ARG A 70 18.84 -0.68 -4.72
C ARG A 70 17.78 0.09 -5.48
N ILE A 71 17.06 0.95 -4.76
CA ILE A 71 16.13 1.92 -5.37
C ILE A 71 16.92 2.86 -6.28
N LYS A 72 16.48 2.99 -7.54
CA LYS A 72 17.13 3.81 -8.56
C LYS A 72 16.90 5.30 -8.33
N ASP A 73 15.67 5.67 -7.97
CA ASP A 73 15.25 7.04 -7.69
C ASP A 73 14.50 7.07 -6.35
N GLU A 74 15.02 7.83 -5.39
CA GLU A 74 14.46 7.90 -4.04
C GLU A 74 13.04 8.50 -3.99
N ASN A 75 12.56 9.11 -5.08
CA ASN A 75 11.18 9.57 -5.21
C ASN A 75 10.17 8.43 -5.41
N PHE A 76 10.64 7.23 -5.73
CA PHE A 76 9.81 6.08 -6.07
C PHE A 76 10.19 4.86 -5.23
N ALA A 77 9.69 4.81 -4.00
CA ALA A 77 9.82 3.66 -3.12
C ALA A 77 8.45 3.07 -2.80
N GLY A 78 8.38 1.74 -2.80
CA GLY A 78 7.24 1.00 -2.30
C GLY A 78 7.00 1.28 -0.82
N ASP A 79 5.73 1.47 -0.51
CA ASP A 79 5.22 1.64 0.84
C ASP A 79 3.77 1.12 0.90
N THR A 80 3.26 0.95 2.11
CA THR A 80 1.85 0.65 2.35
C THR A 80 1.06 1.94 2.50
N ILE A 81 -0.14 2.06 1.92
CA ILE A 81 -0.99 3.26 2.00
C ILE A 81 -1.53 3.46 3.42
N ASN A 82 -1.98 2.37 4.07
CA ASN A 82 -2.39 2.35 5.47
C ASN A 82 -1.64 1.26 6.22
N THR A 83 -0.82 1.63 7.22
CA THR A 83 -0.02 0.64 7.95
C THR A 83 -0.72 0.11 9.18
N PHE A 84 -0.57 -1.21 9.37
CA PHE A 84 -0.99 -1.92 10.56
C PHE A 84 -0.40 -1.35 11.86
N ASN A 85 0.91 -1.04 11.86
CA ASN A 85 1.65 -0.65 13.07
C ASN A 85 1.04 0.57 13.78
N THR A 86 0.64 1.60 13.03
CA THR A 86 0.07 2.82 13.62
C THR A 86 -1.26 2.52 14.32
N ILE A 87 -2.12 1.72 13.69
CA ILE A 87 -3.44 1.35 14.21
C ILE A 87 -3.30 0.46 15.44
N ALA A 88 -2.44 -0.56 15.36
CA ALA A 88 -2.19 -1.48 16.46
C ALA A 88 -1.66 -0.75 17.70
N ASN A 89 -0.70 0.17 17.53
CA ASN A 89 -0.14 0.94 18.64
C ASN A 89 -1.18 1.81 19.36
N ILE A 90 -2.15 2.37 18.63
CA ILE A 90 -3.24 3.14 19.24
C ILE A 90 -4.19 2.20 20.01
N ILE A 91 -4.65 1.12 19.38
CA ILE A 91 -5.62 0.17 19.98
C ILE A 91 -5.04 -0.49 21.23
N LEU A 92 -3.80 -0.96 21.15
CA LEU A 92 -3.13 -1.70 22.21
C LEU A 92 -2.53 -0.78 23.29
N LYS A 93 -2.54 0.55 23.05
CA LYS A 93 -1.88 1.57 23.87
C LYS A 93 -0.37 1.31 24.07
N ASP A 94 0.23 0.54 23.17
CA ASP A 94 1.64 0.18 23.19
C ASP A 94 2.42 1.21 22.35
N LYS A 95 3.40 1.85 22.98
CA LYS A 95 4.25 2.88 22.35
C LYS A 95 5.59 2.32 21.90
N SER A 96 5.88 1.07 22.21
CA SER A 96 7.17 0.48 21.90
C SER A 96 7.29 0.29 20.38
N LYS A 97 8.38 0.81 19.81
CA LYS A 97 8.75 0.56 18.41
C LYS A 97 9.39 -0.81 18.21
N GLU A 98 9.87 -1.43 19.29
CA GLU A 98 10.77 -2.59 19.26
C GLU A 98 10.04 -3.91 19.56
N HIS A 99 8.97 -3.86 20.33
CA HIS A 99 8.19 -5.01 20.76
C HIS A 99 6.70 -4.70 20.68
N ARG A 100 5.99 -5.35 19.75
CA ARG A 100 4.52 -5.31 19.74
C ARG A 100 4.00 -6.10 20.94
N SER A 101 2.85 -5.72 21.48
CA SER A 101 2.13 -6.59 22.42
C SER A 101 1.90 -7.96 21.78
N PRO A 102 1.99 -9.07 22.53
CA PRO A 102 1.80 -10.41 21.98
C PRO A 102 0.46 -10.59 21.27
N ILE A 103 0.43 -11.37 20.18
CA ILE A 103 -0.72 -11.52 19.27
C ILE A 103 -1.97 -12.04 20.00
N GLU A 104 -1.80 -12.81 21.08
CA GLU A 104 -2.88 -13.33 21.93
C GLU A 104 -3.71 -12.22 22.60
N PHE A 105 -3.16 -11.03 22.80
CA PHE A 105 -3.87 -9.89 23.37
C PHE A 105 -4.59 -9.04 22.33
N TRP A 106 -4.40 -9.33 21.04
CA TRP A 106 -5.01 -8.55 19.99
C TRP A 106 -6.49 -8.92 19.83
N PRO A 107 -7.38 -7.92 19.65
CA PRO A 107 -8.75 -8.22 19.31
C PRO A 107 -8.82 -8.90 17.93
N GLU A 108 -9.81 -9.76 17.73
CA GLU A 108 -9.86 -10.65 16.57
C GLU A 108 -9.89 -9.90 15.23
N TYR A 109 -10.59 -8.76 15.17
CA TYR A 109 -10.61 -7.92 13.96
C TYR A 109 -9.21 -7.39 13.59
N LEU A 110 -8.36 -7.13 14.59
CA LEU A 110 -7.00 -6.62 14.36
C LEU A 110 -6.08 -7.73 13.85
N LYS A 111 -6.23 -8.98 14.34
CA LYS A 111 -5.52 -10.15 13.80
C LYS A 111 -5.91 -10.41 12.35
N LYS A 112 -7.22 -10.34 12.04
CA LYS A 112 -7.72 -10.49 10.68
C LYS A 112 -7.15 -9.41 9.76
N TYR A 113 -7.12 -8.16 10.22
CA TYR A 113 -6.55 -7.05 9.47
C TYR A 113 -5.05 -7.24 9.21
N GLU A 114 -4.28 -7.63 10.23
CA GLU A 114 -2.83 -7.89 10.08
C GLU A 114 -2.52 -8.94 9.02
N LYS A 115 -3.34 -10.00 8.95
CA LYS A 115 -3.16 -11.05 7.95
C LYS A 115 -3.44 -10.59 6.52
N ASN A 116 -4.27 -9.57 6.33
CA ASN A 116 -4.81 -9.21 5.00
C ASN A 116 -4.33 -7.88 4.45
N TYR A 117 -3.79 -6.98 5.28
CA TYR A 117 -3.47 -5.61 4.84
C TYR A 117 -2.28 -5.52 3.88
N SER A 118 -1.35 -6.48 3.93
CA SER A 118 -0.21 -6.55 3.01
C SER A 118 -0.63 -7.14 1.68
N CYS A 119 -1.22 -6.32 0.82
CA CYS A 119 -1.67 -6.71 -0.52
C CYS A 119 -1.41 -5.59 -1.54
N LEU A 120 -1.37 -5.92 -2.83
CA LEU A 120 -1.04 -4.94 -3.89
C LEU A 120 -1.98 -3.73 -3.88
N ALA A 121 -3.26 -3.95 -3.56
CA ALA A 121 -4.25 -2.89 -3.44
C ALA A 121 -4.00 -1.92 -2.29
N ASN A 122 -3.20 -2.29 -1.27
CA ASN A 122 -2.77 -1.39 -0.20
C ASN A 122 -1.37 -0.82 -0.43
N PHE A 123 -0.72 -1.12 -1.56
CA PHE A 123 0.65 -0.71 -1.86
C PHE A 123 0.71 0.43 -2.88
N TRP A 124 1.64 1.36 -2.69
CA TRP A 124 1.85 2.49 -3.60
C TRP A 124 3.32 2.92 -3.70
N LEU A 125 3.62 3.82 -4.63
CA LEU A 125 4.92 4.48 -4.73
C LEU A 125 4.86 5.90 -4.18
N ILE A 126 5.74 6.21 -3.24
CA ILE A 126 5.96 7.57 -2.74
C ILE A 126 7.45 7.82 -2.49
N PRO A 127 7.87 9.08 -2.27
CA PRO A 127 9.25 9.37 -1.90
C PRO A 127 9.68 8.64 -0.64
N THR A 128 10.89 8.10 -0.66
CA THR A 128 11.55 7.41 0.47
C THR A 128 11.55 8.27 1.73
N LYS A 129 11.71 9.60 1.57
CA LYS A 129 11.67 10.57 2.66
C LYS A 129 10.28 10.71 3.33
N HIS A 130 9.20 10.25 2.70
CA HIS A 130 7.83 10.34 3.22
C HIS A 130 7.29 9.03 3.78
N GLY A 131 7.66 7.87 3.22
CA GLY A 131 7.21 6.57 3.71
C GLY A 131 8.27 5.89 4.58
N ARG A 132 9.35 5.45 3.94
CA ARG A 132 10.33 4.55 4.56
C ARG A 132 11.23 5.22 5.61
N ARG A 133 11.55 6.51 5.48
CA ARG A 133 12.44 7.24 6.42
C ARG A 133 11.70 8.06 7.47
N SER A 134 10.45 8.43 7.23
CA SER A 134 9.65 9.25 8.13
C SER A 134 8.22 8.77 8.05
N PRO A 135 7.42 8.81 9.13
CA PRO A 135 5.97 8.75 8.98
C PRO A 135 5.52 9.80 7.97
N LYS A 136 4.49 9.48 7.18
CA LYS A 136 3.92 10.27 6.07
C LYS A 136 3.66 11.73 6.40
N LEU A 137 4.74 12.50 6.42
CA LEU A 137 4.85 13.94 6.66
C LEU A 137 4.30 14.46 8.00
N ASN A 138 3.54 13.67 8.79
CA ASN A 138 2.76 14.22 9.91
C ASN A 138 2.62 13.26 11.10
N ARG A 139 3.68 12.53 11.44
CA ARG A 139 3.84 11.64 12.61
C ARG A 139 2.94 10.39 12.65
N TYR A 140 1.80 10.41 11.95
CA TYR A 140 0.94 9.26 11.75
C TYR A 140 1.02 8.82 10.31
N ASP A 141 0.88 7.52 10.12
CA ASP A 141 0.89 6.90 8.82
C ASP A 141 -0.54 6.80 8.25
N ALA A 142 -1.22 7.94 8.26
CA ALA A 142 -2.63 8.08 7.98
C ALA A 142 -2.83 8.75 6.62
N VAL A 143 -3.50 8.05 5.72
CA VAL A 143 -3.60 8.41 4.30
C VAL A 143 -4.28 9.76 4.07
N GLU A 144 -5.35 10.06 4.80
CA GLU A 144 -6.11 11.31 4.71
C GLU A 144 -5.27 12.52 5.12
N ILE A 145 -4.47 12.37 6.18
CA ILE A 145 -3.56 13.41 6.64
C ILE A 145 -2.46 13.61 5.59
N TYR A 146 -1.92 12.52 5.04
CA TYR A 146 -0.91 12.63 3.99
C TYR A 146 -1.47 13.34 2.75
N LEU A 147 -2.65 12.96 2.27
CA LEU A 147 -3.27 13.55 1.08
C LEU A 147 -3.57 15.05 1.26
N SER A 148 -3.91 15.49 2.47
CA SER A 148 -4.04 16.92 2.77
C SER A 148 -2.73 17.70 2.55
N GLU A 149 -1.59 17.09 2.90
CA GLU A 149 -0.27 17.67 2.64
C GLU A 149 0.14 17.56 1.17
N VAL A 150 -0.23 16.48 0.47
CA VAL A 150 0.01 16.32 -0.97
C VAL A 150 -0.59 17.50 -1.74
N GLY A 151 -1.86 17.83 -1.51
CA GLY A 151 -2.51 18.95 -2.18
C GLY A 151 -1.82 20.30 -1.94
N ARG A 152 -1.28 20.52 -0.73
CA ARG A 152 -0.48 21.71 -0.42
C ARG A 152 0.85 21.70 -1.17
N ARG A 153 1.54 20.56 -1.24
CA ARG A 153 2.87 20.44 -1.85
C ARG A 153 2.84 20.47 -3.38
N ILE A 154 1.77 19.98 -4.01
CA ILE A 154 1.51 20.16 -5.44
C ILE A 154 1.42 21.66 -5.77
N LYS A 155 0.66 22.43 -4.98
CA LYS A 155 0.55 23.90 -5.15
C LYS A 155 1.90 24.62 -4.99
N LEU A 156 2.75 24.11 -4.10
CA LEU A 156 4.09 24.65 -3.86
C LEU A 156 5.16 24.17 -4.84
N LYS A 157 4.81 23.25 -5.76
CA LYS A 157 5.74 22.74 -6.76
C LYS A 157 7.01 22.11 -6.17
N GLU A 158 6.84 21.32 -5.11
CA GLU A 158 7.95 20.59 -4.47
C GLU A 158 8.33 19.33 -5.28
N ASP A 159 9.62 19.05 -5.45
CA ASP A 159 10.25 17.96 -6.24
C ASP A 159 9.30 16.88 -6.83
N TYR A 160 9.01 15.81 -6.11
CA TYR A 160 8.16 14.69 -6.57
C TYR A 160 6.74 15.14 -6.94
N PHE A 161 6.21 16.15 -6.25
CA PHE A 161 4.85 16.65 -6.47
C PHE A 161 4.74 17.51 -7.74
N ASN A 162 5.85 17.90 -8.36
CA ASN A 162 5.85 18.56 -9.67
C ASN A 162 5.38 17.65 -10.81
N ASN A 163 5.34 16.34 -10.58
CA ASN A 163 4.80 15.40 -11.56
C ASN A 163 3.26 15.41 -11.62
N PHE A 164 2.60 16.22 -10.79
CA PHE A 164 1.14 16.32 -10.73
C PHE A 164 0.71 17.77 -10.87
N THR A 165 -0.32 18.01 -11.67
CA THR A 165 -0.96 19.31 -11.88
C THR A 165 -2.00 19.61 -10.79
N SER A 166 -2.64 18.58 -10.24
CA SER A 166 -3.64 18.71 -9.18
C SER A 166 -3.67 17.51 -8.24
N LEU A 167 -4.39 17.65 -7.11
CA LEU A 167 -4.61 16.54 -6.19
C LEU A 167 -5.45 15.43 -6.85
N GLU A 168 -6.41 15.80 -7.70
CA GLU A 168 -7.25 14.87 -8.45
C GLU A 168 -6.39 13.99 -9.37
N GLU A 169 -5.45 14.57 -10.11
CA GLU A 169 -4.51 13.79 -10.94
C GLU A 169 -3.65 12.85 -10.08
N PHE A 170 -3.19 13.30 -8.91
CA PHE A 170 -2.48 12.44 -7.98
C PHE A 170 -3.34 11.25 -7.55
N LEU A 171 -4.61 11.47 -7.20
CA LEU A 171 -5.53 10.40 -6.79
C LEU A 171 -5.81 9.43 -7.94
N ASP A 172 -6.02 9.94 -9.16
CA ASP A 172 -6.29 9.13 -10.34
C ASP A 172 -5.12 8.20 -10.68
N ILE A 173 -3.89 8.73 -10.71
CA ILE A 173 -2.67 7.92 -10.95
C ILE A 173 -2.52 6.82 -9.89
N HIS A 174 -2.94 7.09 -8.64
CA HIS A 174 -2.84 6.13 -7.55
C HIS A 174 -4.09 5.25 -7.40
N TYR A 175 -5.12 5.40 -8.25
CA TYR A 175 -6.43 4.75 -8.13
C TYR A 175 -7.08 4.93 -6.75
N LEU A 176 -6.91 6.11 -6.14
CA LEU A 176 -7.49 6.45 -4.85
C LEU A 176 -8.83 7.18 -4.99
N SER A 177 -9.67 7.09 -3.96
CA SER A 177 -10.94 7.82 -3.88
C SER A 177 -11.06 8.45 -2.51
N LEU A 178 -11.25 9.77 -2.47
CA LEU A 178 -11.46 10.50 -1.21
C LEU A 178 -12.93 10.52 -0.77
N GLU A 179 -13.86 10.35 -1.73
CA GLU A 179 -15.31 10.46 -1.49
C GLU A 179 -15.84 9.44 -0.48
N THR A 180 -15.10 8.34 -0.28
CA THR A 180 -15.49 7.25 0.61
C THR A 180 -14.72 7.25 1.93
N ILE A 181 -13.97 8.31 2.26
CA ILE A 181 -13.16 8.38 3.48
C ILE A 181 -13.90 9.18 4.55
N ASP A 182 -14.27 8.52 5.65
CA ASP A 182 -14.72 9.19 6.86
C ASP A 182 -13.55 9.89 7.59
N THR A 183 -13.28 11.12 7.17
CA THR A 183 -12.20 11.94 7.75
C THR A 183 -12.40 12.26 9.22
N GLU A 184 -13.64 12.32 9.71
CA GLU A 184 -13.94 12.56 11.12
C GLU A 184 -13.55 11.33 11.95
N LEU A 185 -13.96 10.14 11.52
CA LEU A 185 -13.58 8.88 12.16
C LEU A 185 -12.06 8.72 12.27
N LEU A 186 -11.32 8.99 11.19
CA LEU A 186 -9.86 8.89 11.17
C LEU A 186 -9.22 9.96 12.08
N TYR A 187 -9.77 11.19 12.10
CA TYR A 187 -9.32 12.23 13.01
C TYR A 187 -9.51 11.84 14.49
N GLU A 188 -10.67 11.32 14.86
CA GLU A 188 -10.95 10.87 16.22
C GLU A 188 -10.01 9.74 16.65
N PHE A 189 -9.75 8.79 15.76
CA PHE A 189 -8.85 7.69 16.06
C PHE A 189 -7.38 8.14 16.13
N TYR A 190 -6.83 8.78 15.10
CA TYR A 190 -5.40 9.10 15.06
C TYR A 190 -5.02 10.29 15.94
N ARG A 191 -5.84 11.35 15.97
CA ARG A 191 -5.51 12.59 16.72
C ARG A 191 -6.04 12.56 18.15
N LYS A 192 -7.31 12.16 18.35
CA LYS A 192 -7.88 12.06 19.72
C LYS A 192 -7.54 10.74 20.42
N LYS A 193 -7.00 9.75 19.70
CA LYS A 193 -6.64 8.42 20.24
C LYS A 193 -7.85 7.68 20.83
N ASP A 194 -9.03 7.86 20.23
CA ASP A 194 -10.23 7.13 20.63
C ASP A 194 -10.17 5.68 20.14
N ILE A 195 -9.66 4.80 21.00
CA ILE A 195 -9.49 3.37 20.69
C ILE A 195 -10.81 2.67 20.33
N ASN A 196 -11.96 3.19 20.78
CA ASN A 196 -13.26 2.58 20.51
C ASN A 196 -13.64 2.67 19.02
N LYS A 197 -12.98 3.56 18.28
CA LYS A 197 -13.12 3.71 16.83
C LYS A 197 -12.31 2.68 16.04
N GLY A 198 -11.40 1.95 16.68
CA GLY A 198 -10.49 0.98 16.03
C GLY A 198 -11.17 0.02 15.04
N PRO A 199 -12.26 -0.68 15.41
CA PRO A 199 -12.97 -1.57 14.49
C PRO A 199 -13.52 -0.84 13.24
N ASN A 200 -14.06 0.36 13.43
CA ASN A 200 -14.61 1.16 12.33
C ASN A 200 -13.50 1.67 11.41
N VAL A 201 -12.35 2.07 11.97
CA VAL A 201 -11.18 2.49 11.19
C VAL A 201 -10.62 1.35 10.35
N VAL A 202 -10.51 0.14 10.92
CA VAL A 202 -10.10 -1.05 10.17
C VAL A 202 -11.06 -1.32 9.02
N ASN A 203 -12.38 -1.32 9.28
CA ASN A 203 -13.38 -1.50 8.23
C ASN A 203 -13.28 -0.44 7.14
N GLU A 204 -13.02 0.82 7.50
CA GLU A 204 -12.88 1.91 6.55
C GLU A 204 -11.66 1.72 5.64
N ILE A 205 -10.53 1.31 6.22
CA ILE A 205 -9.31 1.01 5.46
C ILE A 205 -9.51 -0.20 4.55
N GLU A 206 -10.15 -1.27 5.03
CA GLU A 206 -10.46 -2.44 4.21
C GLU A 206 -11.33 -2.06 3.00
N LYS A 207 -12.35 -1.20 3.18
CA LYS A 207 -13.15 -0.66 2.07
C LYS A 207 -12.32 0.17 1.09
N MET A 208 -11.40 1.00 1.58
CA MET A 208 -10.51 1.78 0.71
C MET A 208 -9.65 0.88 -0.18
N ILE A 209 -9.08 -0.17 0.42
CA ILE A 209 -8.27 -1.17 -0.28
C ILE A 209 -9.13 -1.90 -1.32
N GLU A 210 -10.34 -2.33 -0.95
CA GLU A 210 -11.26 -2.99 -1.87
C GLU A 210 -11.67 -2.11 -3.05
N LEU A 211 -12.05 -0.86 -2.77
CA LEU A 211 -12.45 0.10 -3.81
C LEU A 211 -11.29 0.39 -4.77
N ARG A 212 -10.06 0.51 -4.25
CA ARG A 212 -8.86 0.72 -5.07
C ARG A 212 -8.60 -0.50 -5.97
N ALA A 213 -8.72 -1.72 -5.45
CA ALA A 213 -8.62 -2.94 -6.27
C ALA A 213 -9.71 -3.00 -7.35
N GLU A 214 -10.93 -2.62 -6.99
CA GLU A 214 -12.07 -2.57 -7.91
C GLU A 214 -11.83 -1.57 -9.04
N LYS A 215 -11.43 -0.33 -8.73
CA LYS A 215 -11.11 0.68 -9.75
C LYS A 215 -10.04 0.19 -10.72
N MET A 216 -8.93 -0.37 -10.23
CA MET A 216 -7.88 -0.94 -11.09
C MET A 216 -8.39 -2.08 -11.97
N SER A 217 -9.27 -2.93 -11.44
CA SER A 217 -9.83 -4.05 -12.19
C SER A 217 -10.91 -3.64 -13.21
N GLN A 218 -11.56 -2.50 -13.02
CA GLN A 218 -12.60 -1.97 -13.91
C GLN A 218 -12.02 -1.19 -15.08
N ASP A 219 -10.87 -0.52 -14.88
CA ASP A 219 -10.06 0.07 -15.94
C ASP A 219 -9.58 -1.03 -16.90
N GLU A 220 -10.03 -0.99 -18.15
CA GLU A 220 -9.76 -2.04 -19.12
C GLU A 220 -8.26 -2.16 -19.46
N ILE A 221 -7.56 -1.04 -19.61
CA ILE A 221 -6.14 -1.03 -19.98
C ILE A 221 -5.33 -1.58 -18.80
N MET A 222 -5.57 -1.07 -17.59
CA MET A 222 -4.85 -1.50 -16.40
C MET A 222 -5.14 -2.96 -16.06
N CYS A 223 -6.40 -3.37 -16.10
CA CYS A 223 -6.82 -4.76 -15.87
C CYS A 223 -6.15 -5.72 -16.86
N ASN A 224 -6.02 -5.33 -18.13
CA ASN A 224 -5.32 -6.14 -19.12
C ASN A 224 -3.83 -6.29 -18.80
N LYS A 225 -3.13 -5.18 -18.51
CA LYS A 225 -1.70 -5.20 -18.15
C LYS A 225 -1.44 -6.06 -16.90
N LEU A 226 -2.25 -5.89 -15.85
CA LEU A 226 -2.13 -6.65 -14.61
C LEU A 226 -2.41 -8.14 -14.81
N TYR A 227 -3.45 -8.48 -15.58
CA TYR A 227 -3.75 -9.87 -15.88
C TYR A 227 -2.60 -10.56 -16.64
N GLU A 228 -2.05 -9.90 -17.65
CA GLU A 228 -0.90 -10.43 -18.40
C GLU A 228 0.33 -10.62 -17.51
N TYR A 229 0.56 -9.68 -16.59
CA TYR A 229 1.61 -9.80 -15.59
C TYR A 229 1.41 -11.01 -14.68
N PHE A 230 0.21 -11.19 -14.12
CA PHE A 230 -0.10 -12.34 -13.26
C PHE A 230 -0.06 -13.67 -14.01
N MET A 231 -0.39 -13.71 -15.30
CA MET A 231 -0.19 -14.87 -16.18
C MET A 231 1.30 -15.18 -16.36
N LYS A 232 2.14 -14.17 -16.63
CA LYS A 232 3.60 -14.35 -16.77
C LYS A 232 4.25 -14.87 -15.48
N LEU A 233 3.68 -14.52 -14.34
CA LEU A 233 4.10 -15.03 -13.03
C LEU A 233 3.53 -16.41 -12.67
N ASN A 234 2.68 -17.02 -13.52
CA ASN A 234 1.95 -18.26 -13.26
C ASN A 234 1.07 -18.22 -11.99
N ILE A 235 0.61 -17.03 -11.59
CA ILE A 235 -0.38 -16.86 -10.53
C ILE A 235 -1.77 -17.26 -11.04
N ILE A 236 -2.06 -16.89 -12.28
CA ILE A 236 -3.24 -17.33 -13.03
C ILE A 236 -2.84 -18.55 -13.85
N LYS A 237 -3.66 -19.60 -13.80
CA LYS A 237 -3.47 -20.85 -14.55
C LYS A 237 -4.38 -20.88 -15.78
#